data_AF-A0A2R6QCE4-F1
#
_entry.id   AF-A0A2R6QCE4-F1
#
_cell.length_a   1.000
_cell.length_b   1.000
_cell.length_c   1.000
_cell.angle_alpha   90.00
_cell.angle_beta   90.00
_cell.angle_gamma   90.00
#
_symmetry.space_group_name_H-M   'P 1'
#
loop_
_entity.id
_entity.type
_entity.pdbx_description
1 polymer ?
#
loop_
_entity_poly.entity_id
_entity_poly.type
_entity_poly.pdbx_seq_one_letter_code
_entity_poly.pdbx_strand_id
1 'polypeptide(L)'
;MFQGVIKHHQRFDFERVPAVVELCWQAGADPHDETVNPSSWNPENVEGRVHGAKSLSPDDLRLIARGTLKAWETLRSGVQKLLMVYPAKVCKHCSEVHVGPSGHKARLCGVFKFESWRGTHFWKKAEVDDLVPPKVVWYRRPQDPPILLNEGREFYGHAPAVVDLCVKTGAIVPSKYVCMMKVQGLSAPV
;
A
#
# COMPACT_ATOMS: atom_id res chain seq x y z
N MET A 1 -16.26 16.79 14.37
CA MET A 1 -17.64 16.29 14.58
C MET A 1 -17.64 14.80 14.33
N PHE A 2 -18.25 13.99 15.20
CA PHE A 2 -18.39 12.57 14.92
C PHE A 2 -19.48 12.38 13.86
N GLN A 3 -19.13 11.86 12.67
CA GLN A 3 -20.13 11.44 11.70
C GLN A 3 -21.05 10.38 12.34
N GLY A 4 -22.35 10.50 12.09
CA GLY A 4 -23.32 9.49 12.54
C GLY A 4 -23.05 8.13 11.92
N VAL A 5 -23.39 7.06 12.63
CA VAL A 5 -23.19 5.68 12.13
C VAL A 5 -24.08 5.43 10.91
N ILE A 6 -23.46 5.20 9.74
CA ILE A 6 -24.16 4.90 8.48
C ILE A 6 -24.98 3.60 8.64
N LYS A 7 -26.30 3.70 8.43
CA LYS A 7 -27.23 2.56 8.43
C LYS A 7 -27.25 1.89 7.06
N HIS A 8 -27.77 0.65 7.00
CA HIS A 8 -27.80 -0.12 5.75
C HIS A 8 -28.55 0.54 4.59
N HIS A 9 -29.66 1.23 4.85
CA HIS A 9 -30.38 1.94 3.78
C HIS A 9 -29.59 3.14 3.24
N GLN A 10 -28.81 3.80 4.10
CA GLN A 10 -28.05 5.01 3.74
C GLN A 10 -26.79 4.71 2.92
N ARG A 11 -26.48 3.45 2.62
CA ARG A 11 -25.26 3.08 1.92
C ARG A 11 -25.16 3.64 0.50
N PHE A 12 -26.29 4.03 -0.08
CA PHE A 12 -26.36 4.62 -1.41
C PHE A 12 -26.30 6.16 -1.38
N ASP A 13 -26.41 6.74 -0.19
CA ASP A 13 -26.43 8.20 0.01
C ASP A 13 -25.01 8.78 0.10
N PHE A 14 -23.99 7.91 0.20
CA PHE A 14 -22.59 8.29 0.37
C PHE A 14 -21.70 7.63 -0.67
N GLU A 15 -20.84 8.43 -1.31
CA GLU A 15 -19.77 7.91 -2.15
C GLU A 15 -18.68 7.23 -1.32
N ARG A 16 -18.01 6.24 -1.93
CA ARG A 16 -16.91 5.51 -1.30
C ARG A 16 -15.60 6.04 -1.84
N VAL A 17 -14.70 6.41 -0.94
CA VAL A 17 -13.34 6.86 -1.26
C VAL A 17 -12.29 5.90 -0.66
N PRO A 18 -11.05 5.87 -1.17
CA PRO A 18 -9.98 5.11 -0.54
C PRO A 18 -9.71 5.60 0.89
N ALA A 19 -9.51 4.67 1.83
CA ALA A 19 -9.36 5.01 3.25
C ALA A 19 -8.17 5.95 3.54
N VAL A 20 -7.08 5.85 2.77
CA VAL A 20 -5.94 6.77 2.88
C VAL A 20 -6.36 8.19 2.49
N VAL A 21 -7.17 8.34 1.43
CA VAL A 21 -7.67 9.64 0.98
C VAL A 21 -8.59 10.25 2.02
N GLU A 22 -9.52 9.46 2.56
CA GLU A 22 -10.40 9.89 3.66
C GLU A 22 -9.60 10.33 4.90
N LEU A 23 -8.56 9.58 5.29
CA LEU A 23 -7.70 9.97 6.42
C LEU A 23 -6.99 11.30 6.16
N CYS A 24 -6.45 11.50 4.96
CA CYS A 24 -5.82 12.77 4.59
C CYS A 24 -6.83 13.92 4.65
N TRP A 25 -8.05 13.71 4.13
CA TRP A 25 -9.09 14.72 4.15
C TRP A 25 -9.52 15.10 5.58
N GLN A 26 -9.74 14.12 6.46
CA GLN A 26 -10.04 14.40 7.87
C GLN A 26 -8.89 15.12 8.59
N ALA A 27 -7.65 14.96 8.11
CA ALA A 27 -6.46 15.68 8.57
C ALA A 27 -6.33 17.11 8.02
N GLY A 28 -7.29 17.56 7.20
CA GLY A 28 -7.30 18.90 6.62
C GLY A 28 -6.55 19.00 5.29
N ALA A 29 -6.16 17.88 4.67
CA ALA A 29 -5.71 17.92 3.28
C ALA A 29 -6.91 18.18 2.38
N ASP A 30 -6.80 19.13 1.46
CA ASP A 30 -7.81 19.37 0.45
C ASP A 30 -7.45 18.55 -0.81
N PRO A 31 -8.28 17.57 -1.22
CA PRO A 31 -8.04 16.78 -2.43
C PRO A 31 -8.13 17.61 -3.73
N HIS A 32 -8.68 18.83 -3.65
CA HIS A 32 -8.73 19.79 -4.76
C HIS A 32 -7.63 20.84 -4.71
N ASP A 33 -6.74 20.80 -3.71
CA ASP A 33 -5.59 21.69 -3.64
C ASP A 33 -4.57 21.31 -4.71
N GLU A 34 -4.26 22.27 -5.59
CA GLU A 34 -3.28 22.13 -6.67
C GLU A 34 -1.88 21.77 -6.16
N THR A 35 -1.58 21.91 -4.87
CA THR A 35 -0.31 21.49 -4.26
C THR A 35 -0.21 19.97 -3.98
N VAL A 36 -1.34 19.28 -3.87
CA VAL A 36 -1.40 17.80 -3.70
C VAL A 36 -1.27 17.07 -5.04
N ASN A 37 -1.54 17.78 -6.14
CA ASN A 37 -0.99 17.45 -7.45
C ASN A 37 0.41 18.06 -7.53
N PRO A 38 1.51 17.31 -7.40
CA PRO A 38 2.81 17.88 -7.70
C PRO A 38 2.93 18.01 -9.22
N SER A 39 2.32 19.05 -9.78
CA SER A 39 2.84 19.74 -10.95
C SER A 39 4.23 20.32 -10.67
N SER A 40 4.72 20.25 -9.44
CA SER A 40 6.11 20.57 -9.03
C SER A 40 7.04 19.37 -8.84
N TRP A 41 6.62 18.13 -9.14
CA TRP A 41 7.61 17.20 -9.70
C TRP A 41 7.92 17.76 -11.07
N ASN A 42 8.82 18.73 -11.17
CA ASN A 42 9.30 19.26 -12.45
C ASN A 42 10.05 18.12 -13.13
N PRO A 43 9.45 17.38 -14.09
CA PRO A 43 10.17 16.45 -14.92
C PRO A 43 10.68 17.22 -16.15
N GLU A 44 10.57 18.57 -16.18
CA GLU A 44 10.85 19.46 -17.30
C GLU A 44 12.35 19.66 -17.57
N ASN A 45 13.19 18.70 -17.19
CA ASN A 45 14.42 18.39 -17.95
C ASN A 45 14.30 17.10 -18.79
N VAL A 46 13.10 16.55 -18.94
CA VAL A 46 12.76 15.43 -19.82
C VAL A 46 11.65 15.92 -20.76
N GLU A 47 12.06 16.67 -21.77
CA GLU A 47 11.24 16.86 -22.97
C GLU A 47 10.86 15.49 -23.54
N GLY A 48 9.57 15.13 -23.46
CA GLY A 48 9.16 13.83 -23.97
C GLY A 48 7.71 13.46 -23.79
N ARG A 49 6.82 14.27 -24.36
CA ARG A 49 5.45 13.94 -24.78
C ARG A 49 5.23 12.43 -24.99
N VAL A 50 4.15 11.91 -24.41
CA VAL A 50 3.65 10.52 -24.53
C VAL A 50 3.31 10.20 -25.99
N HIS A 51 4.33 9.83 -26.78
CA HIS A 51 4.22 9.17 -28.08
C HIS A 51 5.37 8.16 -28.18
N GLY A 52 5.03 6.87 -28.10
CA GLY A 52 5.97 5.75 -28.20
C GLY A 52 6.76 5.51 -26.91
N ALA A 53 6.92 4.24 -26.54
CA ALA A 53 7.85 3.84 -25.49
C ALA A 53 9.28 4.24 -25.89
N LYS A 54 9.69 5.48 -25.61
CA LYS A 54 11.10 5.79 -25.41
C LYS A 54 11.54 4.91 -24.25
N SER A 55 12.41 3.94 -24.52
CA SER A 55 13.05 3.16 -23.48
C SER A 55 13.69 4.11 -22.48
N LEU A 56 13.17 4.17 -21.25
CA LEU A 56 13.78 4.92 -20.17
C LEU A 56 15.23 4.45 -20.01
N SER A 57 16.16 5.39 -19.81
CA SER A 57 17.55 5.00 -19.56
C SER A 57 17.66 4.29 -18.20
N PRO A 58 18.71 3.47 -17.98
CA PRO A 58 18.95 2.88 -16.66
C PRO A 58 19.02 3.91 -15.52
N ASP A 59 19.52 5.12 -15.79
CA ASP A 59 19.60 6.18 -14.80
C ASP A 59 18.23 6.81 -14.50
N ASP A 60 17.37 6.97 -15.52
CA ASP A 60 15.98 7.42 -15.32
C ASP A 60 15.21 6.41 -14.47
N LEU A 61 15.35 5.11 -14.78
CA LEU A 61 14.71 4.04 -13.99
C LEU A 61 15.19 4.05 -12.54
N ARG A 62 16.48 4.23 -12.31
CA ARG A 62 17.05 4.35 -10.96
C ARG A 62 16.51 5.57 -10.21
N LEU A 63 16.37 6.71 -10.89
CA LEU A 63 15.82 7.93 -10.31
C LEU A 63 14.35 7.73 -9.91
N ILE A 64 13.54 7.17 -10.80
CA ILE A 64 12.12 6.84 -10.55
C ILE A 64 12.00 5.86 -9.39
N ALA A 65 12.83 4.82 -9.35
CA ALA A 65 12.83 3.82 -8.29
C ALA A 65 13.15 4.42 -6.92
N ARG A 66 14.16 5.30 -6.86
CA ARG A 66 14.51 6.01 -5.62
C ARG A 66 13.38 6.90 -5.14
N GLY A 67 12.75 7.66 -6.05
CA GLY A 67 11.59 8.50 -5.74
C GLY A 67 10.39 7.68 -5.26
N THR A 68 10.09 6.58 -5.95
CA THR A 68 9.01 5.65 -5.61
C THR A 68 9.22 5.03 -4.22
N LEU A 69 10.43 4.59 -3.91
CA LEU A 69 10.76 4.01 -2.62
C LEU A 69 10.64 5.03 -1.49
N LYS A 70 11.10 6.28 -1.71
CA LYS A 70 10.92 7.38 -0.76
C LYS A 70 9.44 7.69 -0.53
N ALA A 71 8.63 7.72 -1.59
CA ALA A 71 7.20 7.95 -1.50
C ALA A 71 6.50 6.82 -0.73
N TRP A 72 6.85 5.57 -1.00
CA TRP A 72 6.34 4.39 -0.28
C TRP A 72 6.61 4.47 1.24
N GLU A 73 7.84 4.79 1.62
CA GLU A 73 8.24 4.98 3.01
C GLU A 73 7.48 6.12 3.69
N THR A 74 7.37 7.24 2.98
CA THR A 74 6.67 8.44 3.46
C THR A 74 5.19 8.17 3.65
N LEU A 75 4.54 7.51 2.68
CA LEU A 75 3.13 7.11 2.73
C LEU A 75 2.85 6.23 3.94
N ARG A 76 3.63 5.14 4.11
CA ARG A 76 3.42 4.21 5.23
C ARG A 76 3.63 4.87 6.59
N SER A 77 4.65 5.72 6.73
CA SER A 77 4.89 6.49 7.95
C SER A 77 3.77 7.52 8.21
N GLY A 78 3.30 8.20 7.16
CA GLY A 78 2.19 9.15 7.24
C GLY A 78 0.89 8.49 7.69
N VAL A 79 0.52 7.37 7.06
CA VAL A 79 -0.66 6.58 7.46
C VAL A 79 -0.55 6.12 8.91
N GLN A 80 0.63 5.67 9.35
CA GLN A 80 0.85 5.30 10.74
C GLN A 80 0.54 6.46 11.70
N LYS A 81 1.02 7.68 11.40
CA LYS A 81 0.78 8.89 12.20
C LYS A 81 -0.69 9.28 12.18
N LEU A 82 -1.34 9.25 11.02
CA LEU A 82 -2.77 9.56 10.89
C LEU A 82 -3.62 8.60 11.72
N LEU A 83 -3.32 7.31 11.72
CA LEU A 83 -4.03 6.30 12.54
C LEU A 83 -3.84 6.49 14.06
N MET A 84 -2.86 7.28 14.51
CA MET A 84 -2.75 7.64 15.93
C MET A 84 -3.77 8.71 16.36
N VAL A 85 -4.22 9.54 15.41
CA VAL A 85 -5.13 10.68 15.66
C VAL A 85 -6.55 10.35 15.23
N TYR A 86 -6.71 9.76 14.05
CA TYR A 86 -7.99 9.45 13.43
C TYR A 86 -8.28 7.95 13.57
N PRO A 87 -9.27 7.56 14.38
CA PRO A 87 -9.65 6.16 14.52
C PRO A 87 -10.11 5.60 13.17
N ALA A 88 -9.68 4.39 12.84
CA ALA A 88 -10.20 3.66 11.70
C ALA A 88 -10.47 2.20 12.07
N LYS A 89 -11.47 1.61 11.39
CA LYS A 89 -11.89 0.22 11.53
C LYS A 89 -11.74 -0.50 10.21
N VAL A 90 -11.35 -1.76 10.24
CA VAL A 90 -11.33 -2.63 9.06
C VAL A 90 -12.17 -3.87 9.32
N CYS A 91 -12.88 -4.34 8.30
CA CYS A 91 -13.59 -5.60 8.35
C CYS A 91 -12.58 -6.75 8.18
N LYS A 92 -12.54 -7.68 9.15
CA LYS A 92 -11.64 -8.84 9.13
C LYS A 92 -11.79 -9.74 7.89
N HIS A 93 -12.94 -9.70 7.23
CA HIS A 93 -13.29 -10.66 6.17
C HIS A 93 -13.27 -10.06 4.77
N CYS A 94 -13.82 -8.85 4.58
CA CYS A 94 -13.90 -8.23 3.26
C CYS A 94 -12.89 -7.10 3.04
N SER A 95 -11.99 -6.85 4.01
CA SER A 95 -10.98 -5.78 3.96
C SER A 95 -11.53 -4.36 3.75
N GLU A 96 -12.83 -4.16 3.96
CA GLU A 96 -13.44 -2.83 3.91
C GLU A 96 -12.98 -2.00 5.10
N VAL A 97 -12.62 -0.75 4.88
CA VAL A 97 -12.15 0.18 5.91
C VAL A 97 -13.18 1.29 6.10
N HIS A 98 -13.43 1.64 7.35
CA HIS A 98 -14.22 2.79 7.77
C HIS A 98 -13.33 3.72 8.60
N VAL A 99 -13.17 4.97 8.17
CA VAL A 99 -12.44 5.99 8.94
C VAL A 99 -13.40 6.64 9.93
N GLY A 100 -13.32 6.21 11.18
CA GLY A 100 -14.19 6.65 12.26
C GLY A 100 -14.03 5.76 13.51
N PRO A 101 -14.53 6.23 14.68
CA PRO A 101 -14.42 5.51 15.94
C PRO A 101 -15.17 4.18 15.95
N SER A 102 -16.21 4.05 15.13
CA SER A 102 -17.06 2.85 15.01
C SER A 102 -17.36 2.59 13.55
N GLY A 103 -17.23 1.34 13.11
CA GLY A 103 -17.59 0.97 11.74
C GLY A 103 -19.09 1.12 11.45
N HIS A 104 -19.45 1.20 10.18
CA HIS A 104 -20.85 1.36 9.77
C HIS A 104 -21.70 0.10 10.05
N LYS A 105 -23.01 0.30 10.09
CA LYS A 105 -24.02 -0.78 10.24
C LYS A 105 -24.55 -1.28 8.90
N ALA A 106 -24.06 -0.75 7.78
CA ALA A 106 -24.50 -1.21 6.49
C ALA A 106 -24.11 -2.68 6.24
N ARG A 107 -25.11 -3.48 5.86
CA ARG A 107 -24.99 -4.93 5.62
C ARG A 107 -24.58 -5.24 4.18
N LEU A 108 -23.33 -4.96 3.82
CA LEU A 108 -22.79 -5.22 2.48
C LEU A 108 -21.51 -6.07 2.47
N CYS A 109 -21.18 -6.73 3.59
CA CYS A 109 -20.04 -7.63 3.67
C CYS A 109 -20.26 -8.80 2.71
N GLY A 110 -19.54 -8.79 1.57
CA GLY A 110 -19.71 -9.74 0.47
C GLY A 110 -19.47 -11.20 0.85
N VAL A 111 -18.66 -11.43 1.88
CA VAL A 111 -18.33 -12.78 2.38
C VAL A 111 -19.51 -13.46 3.07
N PHE A 112 -20.39 -12.69 3.71
CA PHE A 112 -21.45 -13.24 4.57
C PHE A 112 -22.87 -12.99 4.07
N LYS A 113 -23.03 -12.79 2.75
CA LYS A 113 -24.35 -12.49 2.18
C LYS A 113 -25.38 -13.59 2.44
N PHE A 114 -24.94 -14.86 2.52
CA PHE A 114 -25.81 -16.03 2.68
C PHE A 114 -25.73 -16.71 4.05
N GLU A 115 -24.88 -16.21 4.95
CA GLU A 115 -24.73 -16.78 6.30
C GLU A 115 -25.66 -16.11 7.32
N SER A 116 -25.69 -16.64 8.55
CA SER A 116 -26.44 -16.10 9.70
C SER A 116 -26.13 -14.63 10.00
N TRP A 117 -24.95 -14.15 9.59
CA TRP A 117 -24.48 -12.77 9.74
C TRP A 117 -25.12 -11.77 8.76
N ARG A 118 -25.89 -12.24 7.76
CA ARG A 118 -26.71 -11.39 6.85
C ARG A 118 -25.95 -10.17 6.30
N GLY A 119 -24.69 -10.37 5.89
CA GLY A 119 -23.85 -9.32 5.32
C GLY A 119 -23.33 -8.26 6.30
N THR A 120 -23.37 -8.47 7.63
CA THR A 120 -22.73 -7.55 8.59
C THR A 120 -21.20 -7.63 8.54
N HIS A 121 -20.54 -6.53 8.89
CA HIS A 121 -19.08 -6.47 8.97
C HIS A 121 -18.58 -6.84 10.37
N PHE A 122 -17.43 -7.50 10.42
CA PHE A 122 -16.70 -7.76 11.67
C PHE A 122 -15.56 -6.75 11.81
N TRP A 123 -15.83 -5.65 12.51
CA TRP A 123 -14.91 -4.51 12.63
C TRP A 123 -13.80 -4.78 13.66
N LYS A 124 -12.54 -4.62 13.26
CA LYS A 124 -11.37 -4.50 14.15
C LYS A 124 -10.71 -3.13 14.00
N LYS A 125 -9.81 -2.76 14.91
CA LYS A 125 -8.94 -1.58 14.72
C LYS A 125 -8.11 -1.77 13.44
N ALA A 126 -8.04 -0.72 12.61
CA ALA A 126 -7.22 -0.73 11.42
C ALA A 126 -5.75 -0.43 11.74
N GLU A 127 -4.86 -1.09 11.02
CA GLU A 127 -3.41 -0.92 11.08
C GLU A 127 -2.87 -0.44 9.72
N VAL A 128 -1.59 -0.08 9.66
CA VAL A 128 -0.96 0.45 8.43
C VAL A 128 -1.12 -0.53 7.27
N ASP A 129 -0.97 -1.83 7.51
CA ASP A 129 -1.06 -2.85 6.46
C ASP A 129 -2.49 -3.11 5.98
N ASP A 130 -3.51 -2.73 6.76
CA ASP A 130 -4.90 -2.78 6.32
C ASP A 130 -5.21 -1.70 5.27
N LEU A 131 -4.47 -0.58 5.29
CA LEU A 131 -4.66 0.55 4.36
C LEU A 131 -3.63 0.58 3.23
N VAL A 132 -2.38 0.22 3.53
CA VAL A 132 -1.26 0.21 2.60
C VAL A 132 -0.58 -1.16 2.67
N PRO A 133 -1.21 -2.21 2.14
CA PRO A 133 -0.69 -3.57 2.26
C PRO A 133 0.67 -3.70 1.56
N PRO A 134 1.68 -4.34 2.18
CA PRO A 134 3.03 -4.43 1.61
C PRO A 134 3.12 -5.28 0.34
N LYS A 135 2.11 -6.14 0.08
CA LYS A 135 2.06 -7.10 -1.04
C LYS A 135 3.40 -7.83 -1.19
N VAL A 136 3.64 -8.79 -0.30
CA VAL A 136 4.93 -9.46 -0.17
C VAL A 136 5.20 -10.38 -1.38
N VAL A 137 6.44 -10.36 -1.86
CA VAL A 137 6.97 -11.25 -2.90
C VAL A 137 8.15 -12.04 -2.37
N TRP A 138 8.45 -13.17 -3.01
CA TRP A 138 9.73 -13.85 -2.88
C TRP A 138 10.83 -12.98 -3.49
N TYR A 139 11.84 -12.66 -2.70
CA TYR A 139 12.99 -11.87 -3.13
C TYR A 139 14.11 -12.79 -3.60
N ARG A 140 14.46 -12.69 -4.88
CA ARG A 140 15.59 -13.41 -5.48
C ARG A 140 16.88 -12.63 -5.28
N ARG A 141 17.85 -13.23 -4.60
CA ARG A 141 19.18 -12.65 -4.40
C ARG A 141 20.10 -12.99 -5.58
N PRO A 142 21.23 -12.29 -5.76
CA PRO A 142 22.17 -12.60 -6.84
C PRO A 142 22.66 -14.06 -6.86
N GLN A 143 22.81 -14.69 -5.68
CA GLN A 143 23.21 -16.09 -5.53
C GLN A 143 22.08 -17.10 -5.73
N ASP A 144 20.81 -16.66 -5.76
CA ASP A 144 19.66 -17.55 -5.90
C ASP A 144 19.42 -17.91 -7.39
N PRO A 145 18.86 -19.10 -7.66
CA PRO A 145 18.58 -19.55 -9.02
C PRO A 145 17.64 -18.58 -9.77
N PRO A 146 17.69 -18.56 -11.12
CA PRO A 146 16.79 -17.76 -11.95
C PRO A 146 15.30 -17.93 -11.64
N ILE A 147 14.92 -19.16 -11.31
CA ILE A 147 13.58 -19.55 -10.95
C ILE A 147 13.65 -20.07 -9.51
N LEU A 148 12.87 -19.45 -8.62
CA LEU A 148 12.79 -19.87 -7.23
C LEU A 148 11.90 -21.13 -7.14
N LEU A 149 12.43 -22.18 -6.53
CA LEU A 149 11.73 -23.46 -6.39
C LEU A 149 11.24 -23.67 -4.94
N ASN A 150 10.24 -24.53 -4.76
CA ASN A 150 9.64 -24.76 -3.44
C ASN A 150 10.64 -25.34 -2.41
N GLU A 151 11.65 -26.07 -2.89
CA GLU A 151 12.70 -26.70 -2.09
C GLU A 151 13.61 -25.65 -1.42
N GLY A 152 13.80 -24.49 -2.06
CA GLY A 152 14.65 -23.41 -1.56
C GLY A 152 13.92 -22.35 -0.73
N ARG A 153 12.61 -22.50 -0.51
CA ARG A 153 11.75 -21.47 0.12
C ARG A 153 12.26 -21.01 1.50
N GLU A 154 12.90 -21.88 2.27
CA GLU A 154 13.42 -21.54 3.60
C GLU A 154 14.71 -20.69 3.52
N PHE A 155 15.36 -20.65 2.36
CA PHE A 155 16.60 -19.91 2.12
C PHE A 155 16.35 -18.54 1.48
N TYR A 156 15.28 -18.42 0.69
CA TYR A 156 14.96 -17.17 -0.01
C TYR A 156 14.46 -16.08 0.94
N GLY A 157 14.75 -14.84 0.54
CA GLY A 157 14.22 -13.66 1.21
C GLY A 157 12.80 -13.34 0.76
N HIS A 158 12.21 -12.37 1.44
CA HIS A 158 10.96 -11.74 1.05
C HIS A 158 11.15 -10.22 0.97
N ALA A 159 10.25 -9.55 0.25
CA ALA A 159 10.20 -8.10 0.23
C ALA A 159 8.78 -7.62 -0.05
N PRO A 160 8.38 -6.41 0.37
CA PRO A 160 7.23 -5.73 -0.23
C PRO A 160 7.45 -5.59 -1.74
N ALA A 161 6.42 -5.80 -2.57
CA ALA A 161 6.52 -5.77 -4.02
C ALA A 161 7.13 -4.45 -4.54
N VAL A 162 6.75 -3.32 -3.93
CA VAL A 162 7.28 -2.00 -4.28
C VAL A 162 8.78 -1.90 -4.01
N VAL A 163 9.25 -2.51 -2.92
CA VAL A 163 10.68 -2.52 -2.55
C VAL A 163 11.47 -3.37 -3.53
N ASP A 164 11.02 -4.60 -3.81
CA ASP A 164 11.66 -5.50 -4.77
C ASP A 164 11.76 -4.87 -6.18
N LEU A 165 10.68 -4.25 -6.65
CA LEU A 165 10.65 -3.57 -7.94
C LEU A 165 11.66 -2.42 -8.01
N CYS A 166 11.75 -1.59 -6.98
CA CYS A 166 12.71 -0.48 -6.93
C CYS A 166 14.16 -0.98 -6.86
N VAL A 167 14.41 -2.07 -6.15
CA VAL A 167 15.76 -2.64 -6.01
C VAL A 167 16.24 -3.25 -7.32
N LYS A 168 15.36 -3.93 -8.07
CA LYS A 168 15.65 -4.46 -9.41
C LYS A 168 16.02 -3.38 -10.43
N THR A 169 15.61 -2.15 -10.20
CA THR A 169 15.92 -0.97 -11.02
C THR A 169 17.08 -0.15 -10.45
N GLY A 170 17.80 -0.68 -9.46
CA GLY A 170 19.03 -0.10 -8.92
C GLY A 170 18.85 0.84 -7.74
N ALA A 171 17.66 0.89 -7.10
CA ALA A 171 17.51 1.60 -5.83
C ALA A 171 18.20 0.84 -4.69
N ILE A 172 18.78 1.61 -3.76
CA ILE A 172 19.41 1.05 -2.56
C ILE A 172 18.33 0.59 -1.58
N VAL A 173 18.49 -0.63 -1.08
CA VAL A 173 17.60 -1.25 -0.09
C VAL A 173 17.65 -0.49 1.25
N PRO A 174 16.53 -0.03 1.81
CA PRO A 174 16.47 0.51 3.17
C PRO A 174 16.80 -0.57 4.21
N SER A 175 17.56 -0.21 5.24
CA SER A 175 18.09 -1.14 6.25
C SER A 175 17.02 -2.04 6.89
N LYS A 176 15.82 -1.50 7.14
CA LYS A 176 14.70 -2.25 7.73
C LYS A 176 14.22 -3.46 6.90
N TYR A 177 14.53 -3.49 5.61
CA TYR A 177 14.16 -4.61 4.72
C TYR A 177 15.25 -5.66 4.57
N VAL A 178 16.51 -5.35 4.93
CA VAL A 178 17.68 -6.21 4.70
C VAL A 178 17.52 -7.59 5.32
N CYS A 179 17.00 -7.67 6.55
CA CYS A 179 16.77 -8.93 7.25
C CYS A 179 15.69 -9.77 6.55
N MET A 180 14.54 -9.17 6.22
CA MET A 180 13.45 -9.84 5.49
C MET A 180 13.91 -10.35 4.14
N MET A 181 14.74 -9.57 3.43
CA MET A 181 15.30 -9.89 2.12
C MET A 181 16.44 -10.91 2.18
N LYS A 182 16.90 -11.29 3.38
CA LYS A 182 18.02 -12.21 3.60
C LYS A 182 19.23 -11.89 2.71
N VAL A 183 19.57 -10.60 2.57
CA VAL A 183 20.63 -10.12 1.64
C VAL A 183 21.96 -10.86 1.87
N GLN A 184 22.29 -11.17 3.13
CA GLN A 184 23.47 -11.92 3.55
C GLN A 184 23.14 -13.35 4.04
N GLY A 185 21.93 -13.84 3.76
CA GLY A 185 21.51 -15.19 4.17
C GLY A 185 22.24 -16.27 3.38
N LEU A 186 22.31 -17.46 3.98
CA LEU A 186 22.91 -18.64 3.34
C LEU A 186 22.14 -19.04 2.06
N SER A 187 22.85 -19.69 1.14
CA SER A 187 22.26 -20.35 -0.02
C SER A 187 21.66 -21.70 0.38
N ALA A 188 20.71 -22.19 -0.40
CA ALA A 188 20.26 -23.57 -0.26
C ALA A 188 21.44 -24.53 -0.50
N PRO A 189 21.55 -25.62 0.26
CA PRO A 189 22.53 -26.66 -0.04
C PRO A 189 22.28 -27.19 -1.46
N VAL A 190 23.37 -27.36 -2.20
CA VAL A 190 23.37 -27.91 -3.57
C VAL A 190 23.20 -29.43 -3.51
#